data_AF-A0AAE7MND5-F1
#
_entry.id   AF-A0AAE7MND5-F1
#
_cell.length_a   1.000
_cell.length_b   1.000
_cell.length_c   1.000
_cell.angle_alpha   90.00
_cell.angle_beta   90.00
_cell.angle_gamma   90.00
#
_symmetry.space_group_name_H-M   'P 1'
#
loop_
_entity.id
_entity.type
_entity.pdbx_description
1 polymer ?
#
loop_
_entity_poly.entity_id
_entity_poly.type
_entity_poly.pdbx_seq_one_letter_code
_entity_poly.pdbx_strand_id
1 'polypeptide(L)'
;MTLEFDQGIVPGLVKETLGEIYFVKAQRPRMLYEDNENTGEIKERPVEFSSATQETMFVVNFPPKTNLDGLSFGDVVELEEVEFRFWISIDRESMSNRAENDLKVSALRYKKTGKNIFQMATSNHVLSAKEKTEPNKGNVKKE
;
A
#
# COMPACT_ATOMS: atom_id res chain seq x y z
N MET A 1 -25.07 22.87 10.31
CA MET A 1 -25.05 21.40 10.32
C MET A 1 -23.66 21.01 10.78
N THR A 2 -23.52 20.51 12.01
CA THR A 2 -22.22 20.13 12.59
C THR A 2 -21.97 18.68 12.22
N LEU A 3 -20.88 18.39 11.51
CA LEU A 3 -20.41 17.02 11.33
C LEU A 3 -19.83 16.57 12.68
N GLU A 4 -20.58 15.76 13.41
CA GLU A 4 -20.06 15.08 14.59
C GLU A 4 -19.25 13.86 14.12
N PHE A 5 -17.94 13.94 14.26
CA PHE A 5 -17.04 12.82 13.99
C PHE A 5 -17.02 11.91 15.22
N ASP A 6 -17.33 10.63 15.03
CA ASP A 6 -17.24 9.64 16.10
C ASP A 6 -15.77 9.48 16.51
N GLN A 7 -15.42 9.94 17.72
CA GLN A 7 -14.12 9.71 18.36
C GLN A 7 -12.87 10.09 17.54
N GLY A 8 -12.97 11.09 16.66
CA GLY A 8 -11.86 11.53 15.80
C GLY A 8 -11.55 10.62 14.61
N ILE A 9 -12.45 9.69 14.29
CA ILE A 9 -12.41 8.84 13.10
C ILE A 9 -12.99 9.60 11.92
N VAL A 10 -12.28 9.55 10.79
CA VAL A 10 -12.69 10.15 9.53
C VAL A 10 -13.33 9.06 8.67
N PRO A 11 -14.62 9.17 8.33
CA PRO A 11 -15.22 8.25 7.36
C PRO A 11 -14.53 8.45 6.02
N GLY A 12 -13.97 7.37 5.46
CA GLY A 12 -13.22 7.42 4.22
C GLY A 12 -13.56 6.25 3.30
N LEU A 13 -13.83 6.55 2.03
CA LEU A 13 -13.98 5.55 0.97
C LEU A 13 -12.57 5.23 0.44
N VAL A 14 -11.90 4.26 1.07
CA VAL A 14 -10.48 3.94 0.84
C VAL A 14 -10.09 3.91 -0.64
N LYS A 15 -10.85 3.19 -1.48
CA LYS A 15 -10.56 3.06 -2.91
C LYS A 15 -10.70 4.39 -3.66
N GLU A 16 -11.65 5.23 -3.27
CA GLU A 16 -11.87 6.54 -3.91
C GLU A 16 -10.84 7.56 -3.42
N THR A 17 -10.51 7.54 -2.13
CA THR A 17 -9.56 8.46 -1.50
C THR A 17 -8.11 8.17 -1.88
N LEU A 18 -7.71 6.90 -1.90
CA LEU A 18 -6.32 6.48 -2.10
C LEU A 18 -6.05 5.87 -3.48
N GLY A 19 -7.09 5.47 -4.23
CA GLY A 19 -6.91 4.79 -5.52
C GLY A 19 -6.23 3.43 -5.39
N GLU A 20 -5.55 3.02 -6.47
CA GLU A 20 -4.59 1.92 -6.39
C GLU A 20 -3.39 2.36 -5.54
N ILE A 21 -3.03 1.52 -4.57
CA ILE A 21 -1.85 1.74 -3.74
C ILE A 21 -0.85 0.61 -3.96
N TYR A 22 0.42 0.95 -3.88
CA TYR A 22 1.51 -0.01 -4.07
C TYR A 22 2.49 0.04 -2.92
N PHE A 23 2.96 -1.14 -2.54
CA PHE A 23 3.90 -1.33 -1.45
C PHE A 23 5.26 -0.73 -1.81
N VAL A 24 5.79 0.08 -0.89
CA VAL A 24 7.13 0.64 -0.99
C VAL A 24 8.07 -0.16 -0.10
N LYS A 25 7.86 -0.09 1.22
CA LYS A 25 8.71 -0.79 2.18
C LYS A 25 8.03 -0.96 3.52
N ALA A 26 8.40 -2.03 4.24
CA ALA A 26 8.12 -2.13 5.67
C ALA A 26 9.09 -1.20 6.43
N GLN A 27 8.57 -0.43 7.38
CA GLN A 27 9.38 0.37 8.27
C GLN A 27 9.72 -0.42 9.54
N ARG A 28 10.64 0.10 10.36
CA ARG A 28 10.99 -0.52 11.64
C ARG A 28 9.73 -0.63 12.53
N PRO A 29 9.43 -1.80 13.12
CA PRO A 29 8.32 -1.93 14.06
C PRO A 29 8.45 -0.92 15.20
N ARG A 30 7.32 -0.33 15.59
CA ARG A 30 7.25 0.54 16.77
C ARG A 30 6.96 -0.31 17.99
N MET A 31 7.77 -0.12 19.02
CA MET A 31 7.68 -0.89 20.26
C MET A 31 6.62 -0.28 21.19
N LEU A 32 6.05 -1.11 22.04
CA LEU A 32 5.20 -0.69 23.14
C LEU A 32 6.09 -0.17 24.28
N TYR A 33 5.65 0.93 24.88
CA TYR A 33 6.27 1.50 26.07
C TYR A 33 5.20 1.64 27.15
N GLU A 34 5.54 1.22 28.36
CA GLU A 34 4.73 1.36 29.57
C GLU A 34 5.60 2.10 30.60
N ASP A 35 5.06 3.17 31.19
CA ASP A 35 5.81 4.04 32.14
C ASP A 35 7.18 4.53 31.62
N ASN A 36 7.26 4.80 30.31
CA ASN A 36 8.46 5.16 29.56
C ASN A 36 9.53 4.05 29.43
N GLU A 37 9.23 2.83 29.86
CA GLU A 37 10.08 1.66 29.67
C GLU A 37 9.62 0.85 28.46
N ASN A 38 10.57 0.36 27.66
CA ASN A 38 10.28 -0.48 26.50
C ASN A 38 9.90 -1.89 26.98
N THR A 39 8.70 -2.35 26.67
CA THR A 39 8.22 -3.67 27.12
C THR A 39 8.81 -4.83 26.33
N GLY A 40 9.49 -4.55 25.21
CA GLY A 40 9.96 -5.56 24.26
C GLY A 40 8.87 -6.07 23.31
N GLU A 41 7.62 -5.64 23.49
CA GLU A 41 6.52 -6.00 22.62
C GLU A 41 6.36 -5.02 21.46
N ILE A 42 5.92 -5.51 20.30
CA ILE A 42 5.60 -4.65 19.16
C ILE A 42 4.22 -4.04 19.39
N LYS A 43 4.10 -2.72 19.24
CA LYS A 43 2.83 -1.98 19.27
C LYS A 43 2.17 -1.92 17.89
N GLU A 44 2.96 -1.59 16.87
CA GLU A 44 2.48 -1.46 15.50
C GLU A 44 3.60 -1.72 14.48
N ARG A 45 3.19 -2.20 13.30
CA ARG A 45 4.06 -2.45 12.14
C ARG A 45 3.77 -1.42 11.05
N PRO A 46 4.52 -0.30 11.01
CA PRO A 46 4.34 0.71 9.98
C PRO A 46 4.83 0.21 8.62
N VAL A 47 4.05 0.48 7.58
CA VAL A 47 4.37 0.15 6.19
C VAL A 47 4.12 1.37 5.32
N GLU A 48 5.08 1.68 4.48
CA GLU A 48 4.99 2.76 3.52
C GLU A 48 4.38 2.27 2.22
N PHE A 49 3.34 2.96 1.79
CA PHE A 49 2.68 2.78 0.50
C PHE A 49 2.75 4.09 -0.28
N SER A 50 2.58 3.98 -1.59
CA SER A 50 2.35 5.14 -2.44
C SER A 50 0.98 5.02 -3.08
N SER A 51 0.28 6.15 -3.16
CA SER A 51 -1.05 6.26 -3.74
C SER A 51 -0.96 6.79 -5.16
N ALA A 52 -1.61 6.10 -6.10
CA ALA A 52 -1.72 6.58 -7.48
C ALA A 52 -2.61 7.82 -7.60
N THR A 53 -3.65 7.94 -6.77
CA THR A 53 -4.59 9.08 -6.80
C THR A 53 -4.04 10.32 -6.12
N GLN A 54 -3.34 10.15 -4.99
CA GLN A 54 -2.81 11.29 -4.22
C GLN A 54 -1.40 11.70 -4.64
N GLU A 55 -0.75 10.90 -5.51
CA GLU A 55 0.62 11.12 -5.97
C GLU A 55 1.63 11.31 -4.82
N THR A 56 1.34 10.70 -3.67
CA THR A 56 2.14 10.81 -2.45
C THR A 56 2.33 9.46 -1.78
N MET A 57 3.38 9.42 -0.96
CA MET A 57 3.64 8.31 -0.05
C MET A 57 2.96 8.56 1.28
N PHE A 58 2.49 7.49 1.92
CA PHE A 58 1.87 7.53 3.22
C PHE A 58 2.16 6.26 4.01
N VAL A 59 2.05 6.34 5.33
CA VAL A 59 2.33 5.22 6.22
C VAL A 59 1.02 4.65 6.76
N VAL A 60 0.85 3.34 6.60
CA VAL A 60 -0.24 2.57 7.19
C VAL A 60 0.33 1.78 8.36
N ASN A 61 -0.30 1.91 9.52
CA ASN A 61 0.07 1.16 10.71
C ASN A 61 -0.76 -0.11 10.83
N PHE A 62 -0.10 -1.27 10.82
CA PHE A 62 -0.74 -2.57 11.03
C PHE A 62 -0.57 -3.07 12.47
N PRO A 63 -1.46 -3.96 12.94
CA PRO A 63 -1.29 -4.67 14.20
C PRO A 63 0.03 -5.48 14.29
N PRO A 64 0.51 -5.77 15.51
CA PRO A 64 1.77 -6.50 15.73
C PRO A 64 1.86 -7.86 15.05
N LYS A 65 0.70 -8.53 14.92
CA LYS A 65 0.58 -9.90 14.39
C LYS A 65 0.45 -9.95 12.86
N THR A 66 0.40 -8.81 12.18
CA THR A 66 0.29 -8.77 10.72
C THR A 66 1.59 -9.27 10.08
N ASN A 67 1.48 -10.33 9.28
CA ASN A 67 2.59 -10.85 8.49
C ASN A 67 2.81 -9.97 7.26
N LEU A 68 4.03 -9.46 7.08
CA LEU A 68 4.42 -8.57 5.98
C LEU A 68 5.44 -9.21 5.03
N ASP A 69 5.95 -10.40 5.36
CA ASP A 69 7.09 -11.05 4.68
C ASP A 69 6.77 -11.42 3.23
N GLY A 70 5.47 -11.50 2.90
CA GLY A 70 5.03 -11.76 1.55
C GLY A 70 5.19 -10.56 0.61
N LEU A 71 5.30 -9.32 1.07
CA LEU A 71 5.23 -8.11 0.23
C LEU A 71 6.57 -7.77 -0.44
N SER A 72 6.49 -7.46 -1.73
CA SER A 72 7.61 -6.99 -2.55
C SER A 72 7.36 -5.57 -3.07
N PHE A 73 8.44 -4.81 -3.28
CA PHE A 73 8.35 -3.45 -3.84
C PHE A 73 7.51 -3.41 -5.12
N GLY A 74 6.55 -2.49 -5.17
CA GLY A 74 5.62 -2.31 -6.28
C GLY A 74 4.40 -3.23 -6.29
N ASP A 75 4.26 -4.13 -5.30
CA ASP A 75 3.06 -4.96 -5.18
C ASP A 75 1.83 -4.09 -4.94
N VAL A 76 0.78 -4.28 -5.75
CA VAL A 76 -0.49 -3.59 -5.58
C VAL A 76 -1.34 -4.35 -4.56
N VAL A 77 -1.81 -3.62 -3.55
CA VAL A 77 -2.59 -4.19 -2.44
C VAL A 77 -3.92 -3.46 -2.26
N GLU A 78 -4.87 -4.16 -1.67
CA GLU A 78 -6.09 -3.56 -1.11
C GLU A 78 -5.96 -3.59 0.41
N LEU A 79 -6.25 -2.46 1.07
CA LEU A 79 -6.32 -2.39 2.53
C LEU A 79 -7.72 -2.77 3.00
N GLU A 80 -7.79 -3.51 4.10
CA GLU A 80 -9.05 -3.95 4.72
C GLU A 80 -9.17 -3.38 6.13
N GLU A 81 -10.40 -3.01 6.51
CA GLU A 81 -10.72 -2.45 7.82
C GLU A 81 -9.84 -1.23 8.13
N VAL A 82 -9.84 -0.27 7.19
CA VAL A 82 -9.04 0.95 7.28
C VAL A 82 -9.70 1.96 8.21
N GLU A 83 -8.87 2.54 9.07
CA GLU A 83 -9.26 3.63 9.95
C GLU A 83 -8.38 4.83 9.65
N PHE A 84 -9.02 5.96 9.38
CA PHE A 84 -8.38 7.26 9.25
C PHE A 84 -8.66 8.03 10.53
N ARG A 85 -7.63 8.45 11.25
CA ARG A 85 -7.77 9.13 12.54
C ARG A 85 -7.00 10.43 12.53
N PHE A 86 -7.68 11.54 12.79
CA PHE A 86 -7.00 12.81 12.99
C PHE A 86 -6.21 12.77 14.29
N TRP A 87 -5.02 13.37 14.27
CA TRP A 87 -4.30 13.67 15.49
C TRP A 87 -3.77 15.09 15.45
N ILE A 88 -3.61 15.64 16.65
CA ILE A 88 -3.06 16.96 16.87
C ILE A 88 -2.13 16.87 18.08
N SER A 89 -0.90 17.36 17.92
CA SER A 89 0.06 17.52 18.99
C SER A 89 0.31 19.00 19.18
N ILE A 90 0.12 19.44 20.41
CA ILE A 90 0.47 20.78 20.85
C ILE A 90 1.64 20.58 21.81
N ASP A 91 2.80 21.12 21.43
CA ASP A 91 3.91 21.22 22.36
C ASP A 91 3.48 22.10 23.54
N ARG A 92 3.46 21.51 24.74
CA ARG A 92 3.00 22.19 25.96
C ARG A 92 3.94 23.31 26.40
N GLU A 93 5.18 23.27 25.94
CA GLU A 93 6.20 24.28 26.25
C GLU A 93 6.28 25.38 25.17
N SER A 94 5.54 25.22 24.06
CA SER A 94 5.51 26.19 22.99
C SER A 94 4.77 27.47 23.39
N MET A 95 5.42 28.61 23.19
CA MET A 95 4.81 29.96 23.31
C MET A 95 4.02 30.36 22.05
N SER A 96 3.93 29.48 21.05
CA SER A 96 3.20 29.66 19.79
C SER A 96 1.88 28.89 19.82
N ASN A 97 0.84 29.43 19.17
CA ASN A 97 -0.44 28.75 18.95
C ASN A 97 -0.40 27.71 17.83
N ARG A 98 0.79 27.36 17.33
CA ARG A 98 0.99 26.33 16.32
C ARG A 98 0.77 24.95 16.94
N ALA A 99 -0.05 24.14 16.28
CA ALA A 99 -0.22 22.73 16.55
C ALA A 99 0.28 21.93 15.36
N GLU A 100 1.00 20.83 15.62
CA GLU A 100 1.25 19.83 14.58
C GLU A 100 0.01 18.98 14.44
N ASN A 101 -0.49 18.81 13.22
CA ASN A 101 -1.64 17.97 12.95
C ASN A 101 -1.38 17.13 11.71
N ASP A 102 -1.96 15.93 11.68
CA ASP A 102 -1.92 15.07 10.51
C ASP A 102 -3.02 13.99 10.61
N LEU A 103 -3.10 13.15 9.58
CA LEU A 103 -3.95 11.99 9.53
C LEU A 103 -3.14 10.72 9.75
N LYS A 104 -3.50 9.95 10.78
CA LYS A 104 -2.97 8.60 10.96
C LYS A 104 -3.84 7.62 10.16
N VAL A 105 -3.19 6.80 9.34
CA VAL A 105 -3.82 5.68 8.65
C VAL A 105 -3.44 4.37 9.35
N SER A 106 -4.44 3.55 9.64
CA SER A 106 -4.27 2.18 10.12
C SER A 106 -5.16 1.22 9.35
N ALA A 107 -4.74 -0.03 9.23
CA ALA A 107 -5.53 -1.09 8.63
C ALA A 107 -5.31 -2.37 9.42
N LEU A 108 -6.33 -3.21 9.58
CA LEU A 108 -6.15 -4.49 10.27
C LEU A 108 -5.46 -5.52 9.38
N ARG A 109 -5.73 -5.48 8.08
CA ARG A 109 -5.22 -6.45 7.09
C ARG A 109 -5.00 -5.80 5.73
N TYR A 110 -4.33 -6.54 4.87
CA TYR A 110 -4.20 -6.22 3.46
C TYR A 110 -4.39 -7.48 2.62
N LYS A 111 -4.80 -7.27 1.37
CA LYS A 111 -4.94 -8.30 0.36
C LYS A 111 -4.07 -7.96 -0.84
N LYS A 112 -3.20 -8.89 -1.25
CA LYS A 112 -2.48 -8.76 -2.52
C LYS A 112 -3.44 -8.92 -3.69
N THR A 113 -3.31 -8.06 -4.69
CA THR A 113 -4.09 -8.17 -5.93
C THR A 113 -3.45 -9.11 -6.95
N GLY A 114 -2.18 -9.46 -6.77
CA GLY A 114 -1.38 -10.21 -7.74
C GLY A 114 -0.76 -9.34 -8.84
N LYS A 115 -1.07 -8.05 -8.89
CA LYS A 115 -0.40 -7.09 -9.78
C LYS A 115 0.87 -6.55 -9.11
N ASN A 116 1.90 -6.29 -9.92
CA ASN A 116 3.06 -5.51 -9.52
C ASN A 116 3.33 -4.45 -10.60
N ILE A 117 3.46 -3.18 -10.20
CA ILE A 117 3.55 -2.06 -11.14
C ILE A 117 4.79 -2.14 -12.05
N PHE A 118 5.82 -2.86 -11.64
CA PHE A 118 7.05 -3.06 -12.44
C PHE A 118 6.99 -4.30 -13.32
N GLN A 119 6.04 -5.21 -13.10
CA GLN A 119 5.91 -6.46 -13.86
C GLN A 119 4.90 -6.37 -15.01
N MET A 120 4.05 -5.32 -15.07
CA MET A 120 3.04 -5.16 -16.11
C MET A 120 3.60 -4.86 -17.52
N ALA A 121 4.90 -4.67 -17.68
CA ALA A 121 5.52 -4.31 -18.97
C ALA A 121 5.78 -5.49 -19.94
N THR A 122 5.63 -6.76 -19.53
CA THR A 122 6.04 -7.91 -20.37
C THR A 122 4.91 -8.68 -21.06
N SER A 123 3.64 -8.35 -20.83
CA SER A 123 2.53 -9.20 -21.31
C SER A 123 1.96 -8.86 -22.71
N ASN A 124 2.33 -7.74 -23.33
CA ASN A 124 1.70 -7.32 -24.60
C ASN A 124 2.57 -7.46 -25.86
N HIS A 125 3.76 -8.05 -25.79
CA HIS A 125 4.68 -8.09 -26.94
C HIS A 125 4.99 -9.46 -27.58
N VAL A 126 4.29 -10.53 -27.20
CA VAL A 126 4.52 -11.88 -27.77
C VAL A 126 3.23 -12.53 -28.29
N LEU A 127 2.50 -11.84 -29.17
CA LEU A 127 1.41 -12.46 -29.95
C LEU A 127 1.43 -12.09 -31.45
N SER A 128 2.58 -11.70 -32.00
CA SER A 128 2.70 -11.55 -33.46
C SER A 128 4.08 -11.94 -33.98
N ALA A 129 4.41 -13.23 -33.90
CA ALA A 129 5.45 -13.84 -34.74
C ALA A 129 5.31 -15.37 -34.73
N LYS A 130 4.32 -15.89 -35.46
CA LYS A 130 4.34 -17.24 -36.05
C LYS A 130 3.25 -17.34 -37.11
N GLU A 131 3.39 -16.54 -38.17
CA GLU A 131 2.83 -16.95 -39.45
C GLU A 131 3.58 -18.22 -39.88
N LYS A 132 2.82 -19.31 -39.97
CA LYS A 132 3.25 -20.62 -40.43
C LYS A 132 3.71 -20.48 -41.89
N THR A 133 5.00 -20.67 -42.15
CA THR A 133 5.46 -21.02 -43.50
C THR A 133 5.34 -22.53 -43.64
N GLU A 134 4.33 -23.00 -44.37
CA GLU A 134 4.23 -24.40 -44.79
C GLU A 134 5.29 -24.72 -45.85
N PRO A 135 6.07 -25.80 -45.73
CA PRO A 135 6.85 -26.31 -46.85
C PRO A 135 5.95 -27.24 -47.67
N ASN A 136 5.56 -26.77 -48.86
CA ASN A 136 4.77 -27.55 -49.82
C ASN A 136 5.65 -28.68 -50.39
N LYS A 137 5.30 -29.94 -50.10
CA LYS A 137 5.85 -31.14 -50.78
C LYS A 137 5.09 -31.35 -52.09
N GLY A 138 5.77 -31.17 -53.22
CA GLY A 138 5.27 -31.50 -54.56
C GLY A 138 6.35 -32.19 -55.40
N ASN A 139 5.98 -33.29 -56.04
CA ASN A 139 6.79 -34.32 -56.69
C ASN A 139 7.61 -33.91 -57.93
N VAL A 140 8.81 -34.52 -58.04
CA VAL A 140 9.38 -35.31 -59.16
C VAL A 140 8.83 -35.10 -60.59
N LYS A 141 9.68 -34.68 -61.55
CA LYS A 141 10.12 -35.51 -62.71
C LYS A 141 11.19 -34.84 -63.61
N LYS A 142 11.94 -35.73 -64.26
CA LYS A 142 13.09 -35.61 -65.18
C LYS A 142 12.87 -34.70 -66.40
N GLU A 143 13.97 -34.15 -66.90
CA GLU A 143 14.43 -34.34 -68.29
C GLU A 143 15.95 -34.48 -68.32
#